data_AF-A0A4S8L4G4-F1
#
_entry.id   AF-A0A4S8L4G4-F1
#
_cell.length_a   1.000
_cell.length_b   1.000
_cell.length_c   1.000
_cell.angle_alpha   90.00
_cell.angle_beta   90.00
_cell.angle_gamma   90.00
#
_symmetry.space_group_name_H-M   'P 1'
#
loop_
_entity.id
_entity.type
_entity.pdbx_description
1 polymer ?
#
loop_
_entity_poly.entity_id
_entity_poly.type
_entity_poly.pdbx_seq_one_letter_code
_entity_poly.pdbx_strand_id
1 'polypeptide(L)'
;KKRCRVTPEQLIHLQRYFTSDRSPTAARRREISELLGMEERQTQIWFQNRRAKAKTLDRMLSNRPGADTPSDTPNFVNTADMDLYNLVHEDEPITLIPCTDLSIGTWRRIATTVSKHDLIAYVSKSKRCLTWFILSGGNGFKMEIPFDAIREVNFQGAPPATGVATFLLSDPPRFYLEHSTAPRMDGGMSMSWKQCSDWTEGAQATLVLRHELLGPIAHLSRLVSGL
;
A
#
# COMPACT_ATOMS: atom_id res chain seq x y z
N LYS A 1 13.23 -33.08 1.37
CA LYS A 1 14.16 -31.96 1.69
C LYS A 1 13.33 -30.73 2.07
N LYS A 2 13.35 -30.33 3.35
CA LYS A 2 12.58 -29.18 3.86
C LYS A 2 13.16 -27.88 3.27
N ARG A 3 12.34 -27.01 2.69
CA ARG A 3 12.76 -25.67 2.24
C ARG A 3 13.00 -24.81 3.49
N CYS A 4 14.24 -24.46 3.80
CA CYS A 4 14.52 -23.44 4.80
C CYS A 4 14.03 -22.08 4.26
N ARG A 5 13.21 -21.39 5.05
CA ARG A 5 12.71 -20.06 4.70
C ARG A 5 13.70 -19.01 5.21
N VAL A 6 13.87 -17.97 4.40
CA VAL A 6 14.66 -16.78 4.72
C VAL A 6 14.02 -16.08 5.92
N THR A 7 14.78 -15.74 6.95
CA THR A 7 14.27 -15.06 8.15
C THR A 7 13.92 -13.60 7.86
N PRO A 8 13.11 -12.93 8.70
CA PRO A 8 12.72 -11.53 8.49
C PRO A 8 13.91 -10.57 8.54
N GLU A 9 14.85 -10.79 9.44
CA GLU A 9 16.10 -10.03 9.53
C GLU A 9 16.92 -10.21 8.25
N GLN A 10 17.09 -11.45 7.80
CA GLN A 10 17.73 -11.76 6.53
C GLN A 10 16.99 -11.10 5.35
N LEU A 11 15.66 -11.02 5.38
CA LEU A 11 14.85 -10.41 4.33
C LEU A 11 15.01 -8.89 4.27
N ILE A 12 15.06 -8.20 5.42
CA ILE A 12 15.37 -6.76 5.50
C ILE A 12 16.74 -6.50 4.88
N HIS A 13 17.73 -7.33 5.24
CA HIS A 13 19.06 -7.21 4.66
C HIS A 13 19.09 -7.54 3.16
N LEU A 14 18.41 -8.60 2.70
CA LEU A 14 18.30 -8.93 1.28
C LEU A 14 17.61 -7.83 0.49
N GLN A 15 16.56 -7.21 1.03
CA GLN A 15 15.91 -6.05 0.42
C GLN A 15 16.87 -4.87 0.33
N ARG A 16 17.63 -4.59 1.39
CA ARG A 16 18.67 -3.57 1.40
C ARG A 16 19.78 -3.87 0.36
N TYR A 17 20.24 -5.12 0.26
CA TYR A 17 21.21 -5.51 -0.76
C TYR A 17 20.61 -5.41 -2.17
N PHE A 18 19.33 -5.77 -2.36
CA PHE A 18 18.63 -5.65 -3.63
C PHE A 18 18.47 -4.21 -4.09
N THR A 19 18.31 -3.26 -3.17
CA THR A 19 18.29 -1.84 -3.52
C THR A 19 19.63 -1.35 -4.05
N SER A 20 20.75 -1.92 -3.59
CA SER A 20 22.09 -1.55 -4.05
C SER A 20 22.51 -2.30 -5.32
N ASP A 21 22.19 -3.59 -5.41
CA ASP A 21 22.54 -4.44 -6.55
C ASP A 21 21.44 -5.49 -6.79
N ARG A 22 20.69 -5.33 -7.89
CA ARG A 22 19.54 -6.19 -8.24
C ARG A 22 19.96 -7.53 -8.88
N SER A 23 21.24 -7.67 -9.25
CA SER A 23 21.80 -8.88 -9.87
C SER A 23 23.22 -9.16 -9.34
N PRO A 24 23.36 -9.44 -8.03
CA PRO A 24 24.66 -9.62 -7.40
C PRO A 24 25.46 -10.74 -8.07
N THR A 25 26.75 -10.48 -8.28
CA THR A 25 27.73 -11.45 -8.82
C THR A 25 27.84 -12.68 -7.90
N ALA A 26 28.40 -13.79 -8.39
CA ALA A 26 28.55 -15.00 -7.58
C ALA A 26 29.36 -14.75 -6.29
N ALA A 27 30.42 -13.95 -6.38
CA ALA A 27 31.22 -13.55 -5.22
C ALA A 27 30.38 -12.73 -4.22
N ARG A 28 29.64 -11.72 -4.71
CA ARG A 28 28.79 -10.89 -3.85
C ARG A 28 27.62 -11.66 -3.23
N ARG A 29 27.06 -12.65 -3.94
CA ARG A 29 26.02 -13.53 -3.38
C ARG A 29 26.54 -14.44 -2.29
N ARG A 30 27.78 -14.95 -2.39
CA ARG A 30 28.39 -15.72 -1.30
C ARG A 30 28.56 -14.87 -0.06
N GLU A 31 29.11 -13.68 -0.22
CA GLU A 31 29.29 -12.74 0.89
C GLU A 31 27.96 -12.40 1.56
N ILE A 32 26.91 -12.10 0.77
CA ILE A 32 25.56 -11.86 1.30
C ILE A 32 25.02 -13.11 2.00
N SER A 33 25.23 -14.30 1.44
CA SER A 33 24.75 -15.55 2.06
C SER A 33 25.47 -15.88 3.36
N GLU A 34 26.78 -15.63 3.46
CA GLU A 34 27.57 -15.83 4.67
C GLU A 34 27.18 -14.84 5.77
N LEU A 35 27.07 -13.55 5.42
CA LEU A 35 26.65 -12.49 6.34
C LEU A 35 25.24 -12.75 6.91
N LEU A 36 24.37 -13.34 6.09
CA LEU A 36 23.00 -13.64 6.47
C LEU A 36 22.84 -15.05 7.04
N GLY A 37 23.88 -15.89 7.05
CA GLY A 37 23.75 -17.30 7.48
C GLY A 37 22.78 -18.11 6.62
N MET A 38 22.71 -17.80 5.32
CA MET A 38 21.85 -18.44 4.33
C MET A 38 22.66 -19.30 3.36
N GLU A 39 22.03 -20.27 2.69
CA GLU A 39 22.66 -20.94 1.55
C GLU A 39 22.72 -20.00 0.34
N GLU A 40 23.84 -19.97 -0.40
CA GLU A 40 24.01 -19.14 -1.62
C GLU A 40 22.85 -19.33 -2.62
N ARG A 41 22.35 -20.58 -2.72
CA ARG A 41 21.21 -20.93 -3.57
C ARG A 41 19.90 -20.25 -3.13
N GLN A 42 19.68 -20.08 -1.83
CA GLN A 42 18.50 -19.37 -1.30
C GLN A 42 18.57 -17.88 -1.62
N THR A 43 19.76 -17.27 -1.45
CA THR A 43 20.02 -15.89 -1.88
C THR A 43 19.77 -15.74 -3.38
N GLN A 44 20.29 -16.63 -4.22
CA GLN A 44 20.07 -16.61 -5.68
C GLN A 44 18.57 -16.68 -6.06
N ILE A 45 17.82 -17.64 -5.49
CA ILE A 45 16.38 -17.81 -5.76
C ILE A 45 15.59 -16.59 -5.30
N TRP A 46 15.93 -16.03 -4.14
CA TRP A 46 15.28 -14.82 -3.65
C TRP A 46 15.46 -13.65 -4.62
N PHE A 47 16.68 -13.39 -5.09
CA PHE A 47 16.96 -12.33 -6.07
C PHE A 47 16.27 -12.59 -7.42
N GLN A 48 16.17 -13.85 -7.87
CA GLN A 48 15.45 -14.23 -9.09
C GLN A 48 13.93 -13.99 -8.97
N ASN A 49 13.30 -14.47 -7.89
CA ASN A 49 11.88 -14.26 -7.62
C ASN A 49 11.55 -12.78 -7.47
N ARG A 50 12.44 -12.02 -6.83
CA ARG A 50 12.32 -10.57 -6.66
C ARG A 50 12.34 -9.85 -8.00
N ARG A 51 13.24 -10.22 -8.91
CA ARG A 51 13.28 -9.67 -10.29
C ARG A 51 12.07 -10.09 -11.12
N ALA A 52 11.61 -11.33 -11.02
CA ALA A 52 10.45 -11.81 -11.76
C ALA A 52 9.19 -11.01 -11.39
N LYS A 53 8.97 -10.77 -10.09
CA LYS A 53 7.87 -9.94 -9.60
C LYS A 53 7.93 -8.49 -10.11
N ALA A 54 9.14 -7.91 -10.22
CA ALA A 54 9.32 -6.56 -10.78
C ALA A 54 8.98 -6.49 -12.28
N LYS A 55 9.32 -7.52 -13.07
CA LYS A 55 9.02 -7.56 -14.51
C LYS A 55 7.53 -7.68 -14.84
N THR A 56 6.76 -8.39 -14.01
CA THR A 56 5.31 -8.51 -14.19
C THR A 56 4.61 -7.16 -13.99
N LEU A 57 5.13 -6.31 -13.09
CA LEU A 57 4.59 -4.99 -12.80
C LEU A 57 4.86 -3.98 -13.93
N ASP A 58 6.07 -3.99 -14.52
CA ASP A 58 6.41 -3.14 -15.68
C ASP A 58 5.52 -3.43 -16.89
N ARG A 59 5.15 -4.70 -17.13
CA ARG A 59 4.25 -5.08 -18.24
C ARG A 59 2.82 -4.59 -18.08
N MET A 60 2.35 -4.38 -16.84
CA MET A 60 1.01 -3.85 -16.58
C MET A 60 0.93 -2.33 -16.75
N LEU A 61 2.05 -1.62 -16.54
CA LEU A 61 2.16 -0.18 -16.74
C LEU A 61 2.45 0.20 -18.21
N SER A 62 3.01 -0.73 -19.00
CA SER A 62 3.39 -0.48 -20.39
C SER A 62 2.29 -0.71 -21.43
N ASN A 63 1.06 -1.08 -21.06
CA ASN A 63 -0.01 -1.32 -22.04
C ASN A 63 -0.66 0.01 -22.51
N ARG A 64 0.12 0.83 -23.22
CA ARG A 64 -0.36 1.88 -24.15
C ARG A 64 -0.51 1.24 -25.54
N PRO A 65 -1.61 1.44 -26.29
CA PRO A 65 -1.60 1.12 -27.70
C PRO A 65 -0.85 2.23 -28.45
N GLY A 66 0.29 1.87 -29.04
CA GLY A 66 1.00 2.68 -30.04
C GLY A 66 2.20 3.48 -29.51
N ALA A 67 3.39 2.89 -29.65
CA ALA A 67 4.63 3.57 -30.04
C ALA A 67 5.75 2.50 -30.19
N ASP A 68 6.05 2.14 -31.42
CA ASP A 68 7.25 1.39 -31.77
C ASP A 68 8.49 2.27 -31.53
N THR A 69 9.34 1.91 -30.56
CA THR A 69 10.79 2.15 -30.59
C THR A 69 11.49 1.39 -29.46
N PRO A 70 12.59 0.66 -29.74
CA PRO A 70 13.39 0.00 -28.71
C PRO A 70 14.35 1.03 -28.11
N SER A 71 14.18 1.36 -26.83
CA SER A 71 15.16 2.17 -26.10
C SER A 71 15.54 1.46 -24.80
N ASP A 72 16.74 0.89 -24.82
CA ASP A 72 17.50 0.44 -23.65
C ASP A 72 17.67 1.59 -22.67
N THR A 73 16.85 1.61 -21.62
CA THR A 73 17.11 2.38 -20.40
C THR A 73 16.67 1.57 -19.18
N PRO A 74 17.50 1.47 -18.12
CA PRO A 74 17.16 0.67 -16.95
C PRO A 74 16.12 1.41 -16.10
N ASN A 75 14.87 0.95 -16.16
CA ASN A 75 13.79 1.43 -15.31
C ASN A 75 14.05 1.10 -13.83
N PHE A 76 14.42 2.13 -13.06
CA PHE A 76 14.44 2.09 -11.60
C PHE A 76 13.01 2.10 -11.07
N VAL A 77 12.47 0.93 -10.71
CA VAL A 77 11.21 0.83 -9.96
C VAL A 77 11.44 1.45 -8.56
N ASN A 78 10.72 2.53 -8.24
CA ASN A 78 10.86 3.31 -7.00
C ASN A 78 10.67 2.44 -5.74
N THR A 79 11.56 2.61 -4.76
CA THR A 79 11.53 1.92 -3.45
C THR A 79 10.30 2.25 -2.61
N ALA A 80 9.80 3.48 -2.72
CA ALA A 80 8.64 3.98 -1.96
C ALA A 80 7.36 3.17 -2.21
N ASP A 81 7.17 2.64 -3.43
CA ASP A 81 5.98 1.89 -3.79
C ASP A 81 5.94 0.51 -3.12
N MET A 82 7.09 -0.06 -2.75
CA MET A 82 7.15 -1.35 -2.05
C MET A 82 6.88 -1.27 -0.55
N ASP A 83 7.24 -0.16 0.09
CA ASP A 83 6.94 0.07 1.51
C ASP A 83 5.43 0.20 1.74
N LEU A 84 4.72 0.80 0.78
CA LEU A 84 3.27 0.94 0.78
C LEU A 84 2.51 -0.39 0.77
N TYR A 85 2.83 -1.30 -0.14
CA TYR A 85 2.13 -2.60 -0.21
C TYR A 85 2.38 -3.46 1.03
N ASN A 86 3.57 -3.35 1.63
CA ASN A 86 3.87 -4.05 2.87
C ASN A 86 3.07 -3.47 4.04
N LEU A 87 2.84 -2.16 4.08
CA LEU A 87 2.14 -1.47 5.17
C LEU A 87 0.62 -1.72 5.17
N VAL A 88 0.00 -1.80 3.98
CA VAL A 88 -1.46 -1.92 3.86
C VAL A 88 -1.94 -3.39 4.03
N HIS A 89 -1.05 -4.37 3.82
CA HIS A 89 -1.34 -5.81 3.94
C HIS A 89 -2.53 -6.28 3.08
N GLU A 90 -2.55 -5.85 1.81
CA GLU A 90 -3.53 -6.29 0.82
C GLU A 90 -2.90 -7.33 -0.11
N ASP A 91 -3.52 -8.50 -0.22
CA ASP A 91 -3.05 -9.60 -1.07
C ASP A 91 -3.35 -9.36 -2.56
N GLU A 92 -4.35 -8.53 -2.84
CA GLU A 92 -4.87 -8.21 -4.17
C GLU A 92 -4.48 -6.78 -4.60
N PRO A 93 -4.47 -6.48 -5.92
CA PRO A 93 -4.07 -5.16 -6.40
C PRO A 93 -5.02 -4.06 -5.93
N ILE A 94 -4.44 -2.98 -5.41
CA ILE A 94 -5.16 -1.77 -4.99
C ILE A 94 -4.85 -0.61 -5.94
N THR A 95 -5.79 0.33 -6.02
CA THR A 95 -5.59 1.62 -6.70
C THR A 95 -5.45 2.71 -5.65
N LEU A 96 -4.25 3.29 -5.52
CA LEU A 96 -4.00 4.39 -4.58
C LEU A 96 -4.68 5.67 -5.05
N ILE A 97 -5.19 6.43 -4.09
CA ILE A 97 -5.79 7.75 -4.27
C ILE A 97 -4.92 8.75 -3.50
N PRO A 98 -4.03 9.49 -4.18
CA PRO A 98 -3.28 10.56 -3.55
C PRO A 98 -4.22 11.56 -2.87
N CYS A 99 -3.99 11.83 -1.59
CA CYS A 99 -4.75 12.76 -0.78
C CYS A 99 -3.84 13.41 0.26
N THR A 100 -4.28 14.56 0.75
CA THR A 100 -3.60 15.30 1.82
C THR A 100 -4.45 15.35 3.08
N ASP A 101 -5.77 15.27 2.95
CA ASP A 101 -6.68 15.43 4.08
C ASP A 101 -7.88 14.49 3.96
N LEU A 102 -8.28 13.95 5.10
CA LEU A 102 -9.54 13.24 5.29
C LEU A 102 -10.30 13.92 6.44
N SER A 103 -11.52 14.33 6.19
CA SER A 103 -12.40 14.95 7.20
C SER A 103 -13.71 14.17 7.33
N ILE A 104 -14.14 13.97 8.58
CA ILE A 104 -15.39 13.30 8.96
C ILE A 104 -16.00 14.05 10.15
N GLY A 105 -17.01 14.88 9.89
CA GLY A 105 -17.54 15.80 10.90
C GLY A 105 -16.48 16.80 11.35
N THR A 106 -16.21 16.86 12.66
CA THR A 106 -15.11 17.65 13.23
C THR A 106 -13.79 16.88 13.28
N TRP A 107 -13.81 15.56 13.10
CA TRP A 107 -12.60 14.74 13.07
C TRP A 107 -11.86 14.92 11.75
N ARG A 108 -10.53 15.06 11.81
CA ARG A 108 -9.69 15.25 10.62
C ARG A 108 -8.33 14.56 10.76
N ARG A 109 -7.86 13.98 9.66
CA ARG A 109 -6.48 13.54 9.48
C ARG A 109 -5.85 14.31 8.33
N ILE A 110 -4.66 14.86 8.57
CA ILE A 110 -3.85 15.55 7.57
C ILE A 110 -2.57 14.74 7.39
N ALA A 111 -2.25 14.38 6.14
CA ALA A 111 -1.01 13.70 5.80
C ALA A 111 0.18 14.61 6.17
N THR A 112 1.13 14.08 6.93
CA THR A 112 2.33 14.84 7.27
C THR A 112 3.29 14.92 6.09
N THR A 113 4.07 15.98 6.03
CA THR A 113 5.15 16.12 5.04
C THR A 113 6.35 15.21 5.36
N VAL A 114 6.41 14.67 6.58
CA VAL A 114 7.53 13.90 7.11
C VAL A 114 7.37 12.40 6.84
N SER A 115 6.16 11.86 6.96
CA SER A 115 5.84 10.47 6.64
C SER A 115 4.90 10.42 5.43
N LYS A 116 5.38 9.89 4.30
CA LYS A 116 4.57 9.78 3.07
C LYS A 116 3.38 8.80 3.19
N HIS A 117 3.25 8.08 4.30
CA HIS A 117 2.40 6.90 4.44
C HIS A 117 1.50 6.92 5.68
N ASP A 118 1.30 8.10 6.29
CA ASP A 118 0.49 8.24 7.51
C ASP A 118 -1.01 8.42 7.25
N LEU A 119 -1.39 8.81 6.04
CA LEU A 119 -2.74 8.78 5.50
C LEU A 119 -2.69 8.21 4.08
N ILE A 120 -3.37 7.10 3.84
CA ILE A 120 -3.44 6.44 2.54
C ILE A 120 -4.91 6.16 2.22
N ALA A 121 -5.37 6.67 1.08
CA ALA A 121 -6.66 6.30 0.51
C ALA A 121 -6.44 5.32 -0.65
N TYR A 122 -7.25 4.27 -0.71
CA TYR A 122 -7.16 3.32 -1.82
C TYR A 122 -8.48 2.60 -2.11
N VAL A 123 -8.57 2.07 -3.32
CA VAL A 123 -9.68 1.24 -3.78
C VAL A 123 -9.20 -0.19 -3.98
N SER A 124 -9.93 -1.15 -3.42
CA SER A 124 -9.79 -2.57 -3.76
C SER A 124 -11.01 -3.00 -4.58
N LYS A 125 -10.80 -3.24 -5.88
CA LYS A 125 -11.89 -3.69 -6.78
C LYS A 125 -12.33 -5.12 -6.48
N SER A 126 -11.39 -5.98 -6.09
CA SER A 126 -11.68 -7.38 -5.72
C SER A 126 -12.52 -7.46 -4.45
N LYS A 127 -12.20 -6.66 -3.42
CA LYS A 127 -12.99 -6.56 -2.19
C LYS A 127 -14.21 -5.66 -2.28
N ARG A 128 -14.38 -4.94 -3.41
CA ARG A 128 -15.41 -3.91 -3.63
C ARG A 128 -15.48 -2.91 -2.47
N CYS A 129 -14.33 -2.35 -2.07
CA CYS A 129 -14.27 -1.38 -0.99
C CYS A 129 -13.33 -0.21 -1.27
N LEU A 130 -13.73 0.94 -0.76
CA LEU A 130 -12.92 2.13 -0.58
C LEU A 130 -12.35 2.08 0.84
N THR A 131 -11.06 2.38 1.00
CA THR A 131 -10.40 2.24 2.29
C THR A 131 -9.59 3.46 2.65
N TRP A 132 -9.78 3.92 3.90
CA TRP A 132 -8.91 4.88 4.56
C TRP A 132 -7.98 4.12 5.49
N PHE A 133 -6.68 4.24 5.25
CA PHE A 133 -5.64 3.69 6.10
C PHE A 133 -4.87 4.84 6.78
N ILE A 134 -4.61 4.69 8.07
CA ILE A 134 -3.89 5.66 8.88
C ILE A 134 -2.80 4.95 9.65
N LEU A 135 -1.57 5.48 9.60
CA LEU A 135 -0.49 5.07 10.48
C LEU A 135 -0.32 6.12 11.57
N SER A 136 -0.49 5.72 12.83
CA SER A 136 -0.33 6.63 13.97
C SER A 136 0.30 5.92 15.16
N GLY A 137 1.37 6.49 15.72
CA GLY A 137 2.06 5.90 16.87
C GLY A 137 2.62 4.49 16.62
N GLY A 138 2.95 4.18 15.36
CA GLY A 138 3.44 2.86 14.94
C GLY A 138 2.35 1.79 14.73
N ASN A 139 1.08 2.13 14.91
CA ASN A 139 -0.04 1.22 14.69
C ASN A 139 -0.82 1.60 13.43
N GLY A 140 -1.15 0.61 12.60
CA GLY A 140 -2.05 0.76 11.47
C GLY A 140 -3.53 0.76 11.89
N PHE A 141 -4.30 1.68 11.34
CA PHE A 141 -5.75 1.78 11.48
C PHE A 141 -6.37 1.73 10.10
N LYS A 142 -7.44 0.95 9.94
CA LYS A 142 -8.11 0.78 8.66
C LYS A 142 -9.61 1.01 8.82
N MET A 143 -10.18 1.76 7.89
CA MET A 143 -11.61 1.98 7.74
C MET A 143 -12.03 1.53 6.34
N GLU A 144 -12.79 0.45 6.25
CA GLU A 144 -13.28 -0.10 4.98
C GLU A 144 -14.75 0.29 4.76
N ILE A 145 -14.99 0.93 3.62
CA ILE A 145 -16.31 1.35 3.15
C ILE A 145 -16.66 0.45 1.96
N PRO A 146 -17.61 -0.48 2.10
CA PRO A 146 -18.12 -1.26 0.97
C PRO A 146 -18.68 -0.31 -0.11
N PHE A 147 -18.48 -0.62 -1.39
CA PHE A 147 -19.04 0.21 -2.47
C PHE A 147 -20.56 0.32 -2.38
N ASP A 148 -21.23 -0.75 -1.95
CA ASP A 148 -22.68 -0.77 -1.84
C ASP A 148 -23.19 0.14 -0.70
N ALA A 149 -22.31 0.55 0.22
CA ALA A 149 -22.61 1.54 1.25
C ALA A 149 -22.39 2.99 0.78
N ILE A 150 -21.81 3.21 -0.41
CA ILE A 150 -21.60 4.54 -0.98
C ILE A 150 -22.84 4.91 -1.78
N ARG A 151 -23.65 5.81 -1.22
CA ARG A 151 -24.90 6.28 -1.86
C ARG A 151 -24.61 7.28 -2.97
N GLU A 152 -23.66 8.17 -2.73
CA GLU A 152 -23.39 9.31 -3.61
C GLU A 152 -21.94 9.74 -3.48
N VAL A 153 -21.32 10.08 -4.61
CA VAL A 153 -19.98 10.65 -4.65
C VAL A 153 -20.06 11.98 -5.40
N ASN A 154 -19.75 13.06 -4.71
CA ASN A 154 -19.68 14.40 -5.29
C ASN A 154 -18.22 14.84 -5.39
N PHE A 155 -17.90 15.57 -6.45
CA PHE A 155 -16.57 16.15 -6.61
C PHE A 155 -16.68 17.64 -6.85
N GLN A 156 -15.91 18.41 -6.08
CA GLN A 156 -15.73 19.84 -6.29
C GLN A 156 -14.24 20.14 -6.38
N GLY A 157 -13.83 20.75 -7.49
CA GLY A 157 -12.45 21.19 -7.65
C GLY A 157 -12.37 22.27 -8.71
N ALA A 158 -11.57 23.31 -8.43
CA ALA A 158 -11.24 24.34 -9.41
C ALA A 158 -9.73 24.25 -9.70
N PRO A 159 -9.31 24.20 -10.97
CA PRO A 159 -7.90 24.29 -11.34
C PRO A 159 -7.21 25.49 -10.65
N PRO A 160 -5.93 25.39 -10.25
CA PRO A 160 -4.94 24.51 -10.87
C PRO A 160 -4.40 23.34 -10.03
N ALA A 161 -4.90 23.03 -8.83
CA ALA A 161 -4.21 22.05 -7.97
C ALA A 161 -5.07 20.99 -7.27
N THR A 162 -5.97 21.40 -6.37
CA THR A 162 -6.64 20.48 -5.44
C THR A 162 -8.17 20.55 -5.54
N GLY A 163 -8.81 19.43 -5.23
CA GLY A 163 -10.26 19.33 -5.13
C GLY A 163 -10.64 18.49 -3.92
N VAL A 164 -11.94 18.40 -3.69
CA VAL A 164 -12.56 17.64 -2.62
C VAL A 164 -13.52 16.62 -3.23
N ALA A 165 -13.30 15.35 -2.94
CA ALA A 165 -14.26 14.29 -3.17
C ALA A 165 -15.07 14.07 -1.88
N THR A 166 -16.39 14.17 -1.98
CA THR A 166 -17.33 13.94 -0.89
C THR A 166 -18.03 12.62 -1.11
N PHE A 167 -17.94 11.72 -0.14
CA PHE A 167 -18.63 10.42 -0.13
C PHE A 167 -19.77 10.49 0.88
N LEU A 168 -21.00 10.27 0.43
CA LEU A 168 -22.16 10.09 1.29
C LEU A 168 -22.48 8.62 1.41
N LEU A 169 -22.49 8.11 2.65
CA LEU A 169 -22.68 6.70 2.95
C LEU A 169 -24.11 6.42 3.42
N SER A 170 -24.62 5.23 3.13
CA SER A 170 -25.88 4.72 3.69
C SER A 170 -25.69 4.08 5.06
N ASP A 171 -24.53 3.46 5.28
CA ASP A 171 -24.22 2.66 6.45
C ASP A 171 -22.83 3.00 7.01
N PRO A 172 -22.61 2.81 8.33
CA PRO A 172 -21.30 2.98 8.93
C PRO A 172 -20.21 2.09 8.31
N PRO A 173 -18.96 2.57 8.23
CA PRO A 173 -17.82 1.77 7.78
C PRO A 173 -17.48 0.61 8.74
N ARG A 174 -16.61 -0.30 8.27
CA ARG A 174 -15.98 -1.32 9.12
C ARG A 174 -14.59 -0.86 9.56
N PHE A 175 -14.30 -1.00 10.85
CA PHE A 175 -13.06 -0.52 11.43
C PHE A 175 -12.16 -1.68 11.83
N TYR A 176 -10.86 -1.54 11.59
CA TYR A 176 -9.86 -2.53 11.95
C TYR A 176 -8.64 -1.84 12.56
N LEU A 177 -8.06 -2.52 13.54
CA LEU A 177 -6.78 -2.18 14.13
C LEU A 177 -5.77 -3.25 13.74
N GLU A 178 -4.59 -2.81 13.38
CA GLU A 178 -3.47 -3.70 13.12
C GLU A 178 -3.00 -4.35 14.42
N HIS A 179 -3.03 -5.68 14.45
CA HIS A 179 -2.50 -6.45 15.56
C HIS A 179 -1.31 -7.28 15.09
N SER A 180 -0.23 -7.20 15.87
CA SER A 180 0.82 -8.20 15.83
C SER A 180 0.24 -9.53 16.36
N THR A 181 0.17 -10.52 15.48
CA THR A 181 -0.09 -11.90 15.88
C THR A 181 1.20 -12.60 16.25
N ALA A 182 1.07 -13.68 17.02
CA ALA A 182 2.19 -14.51 17.45
C ALA A 182 3.18 -14.74 16.30
N PRO A 183 4.50 -14.76 16.59
CA PRO A 183 5.50 -14.96 15.57
C PRO A 183 5.14 -16.22 14.78
N ARG A 184 5.04 -16.08 13.46
CA ARG A 184 4.87 -17.24 12.57
C ARG A 184 6.00 -18.21 12.87
N MET A 185 5.80 -19.49 12.58
CA MET A 185 6.83 -20.52 12.78
C MET A 185 8.17 -20.21 12.05
N ASP A 186 8.22 -19.17 11.20
CA ASP A 186 9.41 -18.65 10.52
C ASP A 186 10.03 -17.38 11.18
N GLY A 187 9.58 -16.97 12.37
CA GLY A 187 10.10 -15.81 13.10
C GLY A 187 9.59 -14.46 12.60
N GLY A 188 8.72 -14.42 11.57
CA GLY A 188 8.06 -13.20 11.11
C GLY A 188 6.92 -12.76 12.03
N MET A 189 6.86 -11.47 12.33
CA MET A 189 5.67 -10.85 12.91
C MET A 189 4.58 -10.89 11.85
N SER A 190 3.48 -11.58 12.13
CA SER A 190 2.33 -11.62 11.25
C SER A 190 1.40 -10.50 11.67
N MET A 191 1.37 -9.43 10.90
CA MET A 191 0.36 -8.40 11.12
C MET A 191 -0.97 -8.92 10.58
N SER A 192 -2.01 -8.78 11.38
CA SER A 192 -3.36 -9.13 10.98
C SER A 192 -4.31 -8.01 11.33
N TRP A 193 -5.27 -7.77 10.43
CA TRP A 193 -6.36 -6.85 10.67
C TRP A 193 -7.36 -7.48 11.63
N LYS A 194 -7.54 -6.90 12.81
CA LYS A 194 -8.59 -7.28 13.75
C LYS A 194 -9.69 -6.23 13.73
N GLN A 195 -10.93 -6.65 13.51
CA GLN A 195 -12.06 -5.74 13.56
C GLN A 195 -12.18 -5.12 14.97
N CYS A 196 -12.43 -3.83 15.03
CA CYS A 196 -12.56 -3.06 16.27
C CYS A 196 -13.74 -2.08 16.19
N SER A 197 -13.96 -1.33 17.27
CA SER A 197 -14.88 -0.20 17.28
C SER A 197 -14.29 0.97 16.50
N ASP A 198 -15.15 1.94 16.17
CA ASP A 198 -14.73 3.20 15.58
C ASP A 198 -13.64 3.87 16.43
N TRP A 199 -12.50 4.13 15.79
CA TRP A 199 -11.32 4.72 16.39
C TRP A 199 -11.24 6.24 16.18
N THR A 200 -12.23 6.85 15.53
CA THR A 200 -12.35 8.30 15.41
C THR A 200 -12.85 8.92 16.72
N GLU A 201 -12.46 10.17 16.98
CA GLU A 201 -12.87 10.89 18.19
C GLU A 201 -14.39 10.99 18.27
N GLY A 202 -14.98 10.48 19.35
CA GLY A 202 -16.43 10.45 19.53
C GLY A 202 -17.17 9.48 18.61
N ALA A 203 -16.48 8.50 18.01
CA ALA A 203 -17.05 7.57 17.01
C ALA A 203 -17.74 8.30 15.84
N GLN A 204 -17.12 9.40 15.39
CA GLN A 204 -17.68 10.24 14.35
C GLN A 204 -17.84 9.53 13.01
N ALA A 205 -16.98 8.59 12.64
CA ALA A 205 -17.13 7.85 11.38
C ALA A 205 -18.33 6.89 11.38
N THR A 206 -18.84 6.53 12.55
CA THR A 206 -20.09 5.77 12.70
C THR A 206 -21.32 6.69 12.61
N LEU A 207 -21.20 7.92 13.09
CA LEU A 207 -22.32 8.85 13.24
C LEU A 207 -22.46 9.82 12.06
N VAL A 208 -21.35 10.19 11.43
CA VAL A 208 -21.25 11.19 10.36
C VAL A 208 -20.90 10.48 9.06
N LEU A 209 -21.93 10.11 8.31
CA LEU A 209 -21.83 9.37 7.06
C LEU A 209 -21.41 10.23 5.85
N ARG A 210 -20.84 11.41 6.10
CA ARG A 210 -20.27 12.29 5.09
C ARG A 210 -18.75 12.34 5.28
N HIS A 211 -18.01 11.78 4.33
CA HIS A 211 -16.55 11.78 4.34
C HIS A 211 -16.03 12.67 3.22
N GLU A 212 -15.05 13.50 3.52
CA GLU A 212 -14.44 14.43 2.56
C GLU A 212 -12.95 14.14 2.42
N LEU A 213 -12.52 13.88 1.19
CA LEU A 213 -11.13 13.60 0.84
C LEU A 213 -10.58 14.73 -0.02
N LEU A 214 -9.56 15.43 0.48
CA LEU A 214 -8.86 16.50 -0.24
C LEU A 214 -7.61 15.95 -0.91
N GLY A 215 -7.36 16.36 -2.16
CA GLY A 215 -6.22 15.87 -2.92
C GLY A 215 -6.14 16.42 -4.34
N PRO A 216 -5.20 15.92 -5.17
CA PRO A 216 -5.03 16.39 -6.54
C PRO A 216 -6.26 16.08 -7.41
N ILE A 217 -6.77 17.10 -8.11
CA ILE A 217 -7.99 17.02 -8.95
C ILE A 217 -7.94 15.85 -9.92
N ALA A 218 -6.81 15.63 -10.59
CA ALA A 218 -6.67 14.60 -11.61
C ALA A 218 -6.87 13.16 -11.10
N HIS A 219 -6.64 12.92 -9.81
CA HIS A 219 -6.83 11.61 -9.18
C HIS A 219 -8.25 11.46 -8.62
N LEU A 220 -8.74 12.51 -7.95
CA LEU A 220 -10.08 12.51 -7.38
C LEU A 220 -11.17 12.44 -8.45
N SER A 221 -11.02 13.16 -9.57
CA SER A 221 -12.00 13.10 -10.66
C SER A 221 -12.12 11.69 -11.28
N ARG A 222 -10.98 11.02 -11.50
CA ARG A 222 -10.93 9.64 -11.99
C ARG A 222 -11.57 8.64 -11.03
N LEU A 223 -11.39 8.84 -9.73
CA LEU A 223 -12.02 8.02 -8.71
C LEU A 223 -13.55 8.15 -8.78
N VAL A 224 -14.07 9.38 -8.80
CA VAL A 224 -15.51 9.64 -8.83
C VAL A 224 -16.17 9.04 -10.08
N SER A 225 -15.49 9.07 -11.24
CA SER A 225 -16.00 8.45 -12.46
C SER A 225 -15.91 6.92 -12.48
N GLY A 226 -15.19 6.31 -11.55
CA GLY A 226 -14.85 4.88 -11.57
C GLY A 226 -15.45 4.04 -10.44
N LEU A 227 -16.19 4.67 -9.52
CA LEU A 227 -16.94 4.01 -8.44
C LEU A 227 -18.39 3.75 -8.85
#